data_AF-A0A954UXN1-F1
#
_entry.id   AF-A0A954UXN1-F1
#
_cell.length_a   1.000
_cell.length_b   1.000
_cell.length_c   1.000
_cell.angle_alpha   90.00
_cell.angle_beta   90.00
_cell.angle_gamma   90.00
#
_symmetry.space_group_name_H-M   'P 1'
#
loop_
_entity.id
_entity.type
_entity.pdbx_description
1 polymer ?
#
loop_
_entity_poly.entity_id
_entity_poly.type
_entity_poly.pdbx_seq_one_letter_code
_entity_poly.pdbx_strand_id
1 'polypeptide(L)'
;MHTSWTAESWKSCAASQQPEYDDFAELQEVLAVLRRLPPLVSSWEIDRLRADMASAQAGEAWVLQGGDCAESFDDCQAESIASKIKVLLQMSLVLIYGSRQKIVRIGRIAGQYAKPRSSSTESRDGQTLPSYRGDLINHSPFSHSHRRNDPQLLLRGYERAAVTLNFIRALSEGGFADLHHPENWDLTFVAESPECERYNRMVQSLGDALRFIESIAPGPLTELRRVDFFTSHEALHLHYEQALTRLSVRGTGWYNFGTHFPWIGERTRAISGAHVELLRGVRNPLGIKVGPTAIA
;
A
#
# COMPACT_ATOMS: atom_id res chain seq x y z
N MET A 1 7.66 19.76 27.06
CA MET A 1 7.06 20.77 26.16
C MET A 1 6.74 20.07 24.86
N HIS A 2 5.46 19.94 24.49
CA HIS A 2 5.10 19.40 23.18
C HIS A 2 5.50 20.42 22.12
N THR A 3 6.54 20.12 21.35
CA THR A 3 6.88 20.87 20.14
C THR A 3 5.70 20.80 19.17
N SER A 4 5.40 21.94 18.52
CA SER A 4 4.41 21.98 17.45
C SER A 4 4.83 21.01 16.34
N TRP A 5 3.89 20.18 15.89
CA TRP A 5 4.17 19.20 14.85
C TRP A 5 4.50 19.91 13.54
N THR A 6 5.50 19.42 12.83
CA THR A 6 5.78 19.75 11.43
C THR A 6 6.17 18.47 10.71
N ALA A 7 6.18 18.46 9.37
CA ALA A 7 6.69 17.32 8.61
C ALA A 7 8.19 17.01 8.89
N GLU A 8 8.90 17.89 9.62
CA GLU A 8 10.31 17.72 9.98
C GLU A 8 10.52 17.38 11.46
N SER A 9 9.49 17.43 12.31
CA SER A 9 9.67 17.26 13.76
C SER A 9 10.26 15.90 14.14
N TRP A 10 10.02 14.86 13.31
CA TRP A 10 10.60 13.53 13.47
C TRP A 10 12.13 13.52 13.47
N LYS A 11 12.80 14.50 12.85
CA LYS A 11 14.28 14.59 12.81
C LYS A 11 14.88 14.81 14.21
N SER A 12 14.07 15.24 15.17
CA SER A 12 14.47 15.38 16.58
C SER A 12 14.24 14.12 17.41
N CYS A 13 13.67 13.06 16.81
CA CYS A 13 13.39 11.79 17.46
C CYS A 13 14.38 10.70 17.02
N ALA A 14 14.50 9.64 17.82
CA ALA A 14 15.29 8.48 17.43
C ALA A 14 14.63 7.75 16.24
N ALA A 15 15.37 7.60 15.14
CA ALA A 15 14.91 6.91 13.93
C ALA A 15 15.62 5.57 13.77
N SER A 16 14.87 4.46 13.85
CA SER A 16 15.41 3.13 13.59
C SER A 16 15.32 2.77 12.09
N GLN A 17 16.12 1.80 11.66
CA GLN A 17 16.03 1.17 10.33
C GLN A 17 16.27 2.08 9.12
N GLN A 18 16.74 3.32 9.31
CA GLN A 18 17.06 4.22 8.20
C GLN A 18 18.34 3.74 7.48
N PRO A 19 18.41 3.87 6.15
CA PRO A 19 19.65 3.65 5.41
C PRO A 19 20.67 4.75 5.68
N GLU A 20 21.95 4.39 5.63
CA GLU A 20 23.05 5.33 5.63
C GLU A 20 23.47 5.58 4.18
N TYR A 21 23.42 6.83 3.74
CA TYR A 21 23.81 7.24 2.40
C TYR A 21 25.22 7.84 2.43
N ASP A 22 26.05 7.47 1.45
CA ASP A 22 27.45 7.95 1.37
C ASP A 22 27.50 9.48 1.14
N ASP A 23 26.57 10.00 0.34
CA ASP A 23 26.45 11.42 0.03
C ASP A 23 25.07 11.94 0.45
N PHE A 24 25.04 12.70 1.54
CA PHE A 24 23.81 13.31 2.04
C PHE A 24 23.34 14.48 1.16
N ALA A 25 24.23 15.16 0.44
CA ALA A 25 23.86 16.22 -0.48
C ALA A 25 23.08 15.65 -1.68
N GLU A 26 23.55 14.53 -2.24
CA GLU A 26 22.83 13.79 -3.29
C GLU A 26 21.41 13.41 -2.83
N LEU A 27 21.28 12.90 -1.59
CA LEU A 27 19.97 12.61 -1.02
C LEU A 27 19.08 13.87 -0.95
N GLN A 28 19.60 15.02 -0.51
CA GLN A 28 18.80 16.25 -0.44
C GLN A 28 18.36 16.74 -1.83
N GLU A 29 19.20 16.60 -2.85
CA GLU A 29 18.86 16.95 -4.24
C GLU A 29 17.70 16.08 -4.76
N VAL A 30 17.79 14.77 -4.57
CA VAL A 30 16.72 13.84 -4.93
C VAL A 30 15.41 14.16 -4.19
N LEU A 31 15.48 14.41 -2.89
CA LEU A 31 14.30 14.77 -2.10
C LEU A 31 13.69 16.10 -2.55
N ALA A 32 14.49 17.07 -3.00
CA ALA A 32 14.00 18.33 -3.54
C ALA A 32 13.28 18.15 -4.89
N VAL A 33 13.70 17.19 -5.71
CA VAL A 33 12.93 16.77 -6.90
C VAL A 33 11.60 16.14 -6.47
N LEU A 34 11.64 15.16 -5.56
CA LEU A 34 10.45 14.42 -5.12
C LEU A 34 9.36 15.34 -4.52
N ARG A 35 9.74 16.37 -3.76
CA ARG A 35 8.81 17.38 -3.21
C ARG A 35 8.06 18.18 -4.27
N ARG A 36 8.60 18.30 -5.49
CA ARG A 36 7.99 19.05 -6.60
C ARG A 36 7.11 18.18 -7.48
N LEU A 37 7.28 16.86 -7.47
CA LEU A 37 6.47 15.94 -8.25
C LEU A 37 5.02 15.90 -7.74
N PRO A 38 4.03 15.57 -8.60
CA PRO A 38 2.64 15.43 -8.17
C PRO A 38 2.46 14.44 -7.00
N PRO A 39 1.38 14.56 -6.22
CA PRO A 39 1.04 13.53 -5.24
C PRO A 39 0.60 12.22 -5.94
N LEU A 40 0.86 11.06 -5.31
CA LEU A 40 0.38 9.76 -5.83
C LEU A 40 -1.13 9.60 -5.57
N VAL A 41 -1.58 10.04 -4.40
CA VAL A 41 -3.00 9.97 -3.99
C VAL A 41 -3.52 11.36 -3.62
N SER A 42 -4.83 11.54 -3.62
CA SER A 42 -5.46 12.80 -3.25
C SER A 42 -6.00 12.82 -1.82
N SER A 43 -6.27 14.02 -1.29
CA SER A 43 -6.82 14.14 0.07
C SER A 43 -8.23 13.57 0.18
N TRP A 44 -9.06 13.70 -0.86
CA TRP A 44 -10.43 13.17 -0.84
C TRP A 44 -10.47 11.64 -0.90
N GLU A 45 -9.50 11.00 -1.57
CA GLU A 45 -9.36 9.54 -1.54
C GLU A 45 -8.95 9.06 -0.15
N ILE A 46 -8.03 9.77 0.51
CA ILE A 46 -7.62 9.48 1.88
C ILE A 46 -8.79 9.68 2.86
N ASP A 47 -9.53 10.78 2.74
CA ASP A 47 -10.69 11.05 3.59
C ASP A 47 -11.82 10.03 3.36
N ARG A 48 -12.00 9.55 2.12
CA ARG A 48 -12.91 8.44 1.80
C ARG A 48 -12.48 7.15 2.49
N LEU A 49 -11.20 6.77 2.38
CA LEU A 49 -10.71 5.60 3.09
C LEU A 49 -10.86 5.75 4.60
N ARG A 50 -10.63 6.94 5.15
CA ARG A 50 -10.84 7.20 6.58
C ARG A 50 -12.29 6.97 7.00
N ALA A 51 -13.27 7.38 6.19
CA ALA A 51 -14.67 7.10 6.44
C ALA A 51 -14.98 5.59 6.35
N ASP A 52 -14.44 4.90 5.33
CA ASP A 52 -14.58 3.45 5.17
C ASP A 52 -13.99 2.67 6.37
N MET A 53 -12.84 3.11 6.90
CA MET A 53 -12.24 2.53 8.11
C MET A 53 -13.10 2.77 9.35
N ALA A 54 -13.81 3.91 9.44
CA ALA A 54 -14.75 4.17 10.53
C ALA A 54 -15.98 3.25 10.46
N SER A 55 -16.52 2.98 9.26
CA SER A 55 -17.58 1.97 9.08
C SER A 55 -17.09 0.56 9.45
N ALA A 56 -15.84 0.21 9.13
CA ALA A 56 -15.28 -1.07 9.56
C ALA A 56 -15.15 -1.15 11.09
N GLN A 57 -14.72 -0.07 11.74
CA GLN A 57 -14.69 0.03 13.21
C GLN A 57 -16.08 -0.10 13.83
N ALA A 58 -17.13 0.41 13.17
CA ALA A 58 -18.52 0.28 13.60
C ALA A 58 -19.10 -1.13 13.36
N GLY A 59 -18.35 -2.04 12.72
CA GLY A 59 -18.80 -3.38 12.39
C GLY A 59 -19.72 -3.44 11.17
N GLU A 60 -19.69 -2.42 10.30
CA GLU A 60 -20.52 -2.32 9.08
C GLU A 60 -19.76 -2.76 7.82
N ALA A 61 -18.44 -2.92 7.92
CA ALA A 61 -17.56 -3.32 6.82
C ALA A 61 -16.38 -4.15 7.32
N TRP A 62 -15.75 -4.91 6.41
CA TRP A 62 -14.47 -5.57 6.64
C TRP A 62 -13.35 -4.88 5.87
N VAL A 63 -12.14 -4.86 6.44
CA VAL A 63 -10.93 -4.42 5.75
C VAL A 63 -10.19 -5.63 5.22
N LEU A 64 -9.99 -5.69 3.90
CA LEU A 64 -9.10 -6.64 3.24
C LEU A 64 -7.84 -5.90 2.82
N GLN A 65 -6.74 -6.14 3.52
CA GLN A 65 -5.41 -5.66 3.14
C GLN A 65 -4.52 -6.82 2.67
N GLY A 66 -3.94 -6.72 1.47
CA GLY A 66 -3.11 -7.80 0.93
C GLY A 66 -2.24 -7.33 -0.25
N GLY A 67 -1.24 -8.14 -0.60
CA GLY A 67 -0.24 -7.84 -1.61
C GLY A 67 1.15 -8.29 -1.16
N ASP A 68 2.19 -7.79 -1.82
CA ASP A 68 3.54 -8.31 -1.64
C ASP A 68 4.11 -7.99 -0.25
N CYS A 69 5.05 -8.83 0.18
CA CYS A 69 5.86 -8.54 1.37
C CYS A 69 6.72 -7.29 1.13
N ALA A 70 7.45 -7.28 0.01
CA ALA A 70 8.13 -6.14 -0.56
C ALA A 70 8.01 -6.23 -2.08
N GLU A 71 7.53 -5.18 -2.73
CA GLU A 71 7.50 -5.08 -4.18
C GLU A 71 8.92 -4.98 -4.73
N SER A 72 9.17 -5.54 -5.91
CA SER A 72 10.35 -5.24 -6.70
C SER A 72 10.02 -4.27 -7.84
N PHE A 73 10.99 -3.48 -8.29
CA PHE A 73 10.84 -2.66 -9.49
C PHE A 73 10.61 -3.49 -10.76
N ASP A 74 11.13 -4.72 -10.80
CA ASP A 74 10.94 -5.66 -11.91
C ASP A 74 9.49 -6.16 -12.00
N ASP A 75 8.74 -6.10 -10.88
CA ASP A 75 7.33 -6.49 -10.83
C ASP A 75 6.37 -5.40 -11.34
N CYS A 76 6.89 -4.23 -11.73
CA CYS A 76 6.10 -3.16 -12.33
C CYS A 76 5.76 -3.48 -13.80
N GLN A 77 5.05 -4.58 -14.00
CA GLN A 77 4.57 -5.10 -15.27
C GLN A 77 3.06 -5.27 -15.24
N ALA A 78 2.39 -5.06 -16.38
CA ALA A 78 0.94 -5.05 -16.45
C ALA A 78 0.33 -6.37 -15.94
N GLU A 79 0.90 -7.50 -16.34
CA GLU A 79 0.47 -8.85 -15.96
C GLU A 79 0.63 -9.10 -14.46
N SER A 80 1.76 -8.70 -13.89
CA SER A 80 2.04 -8.84 -12.45
C SER A 80 1.08 -8.00 -11.62
N ILE A 81 0.88 -6.73 -12.01
CA ILE A 81 -0.05 -5.82 -11.32
C ILE A 81 -1.48 -6.36 -11.43
N ALA A 82 -1.95 -6.70 -12.63
CA ALA A 82 -3.29 -7.21 -12.85
C ALA A 82 -3.55 -8.50 -12.04
N SER A 83 -2.57 -9.41 -11.98
CA SER A 83 -2.67 -10.64 -11.19
C SER A 83 -2.82 -10.37 -9.70
N LYS A 84 -2.09 -9.39 -9.14
CA LYS A 84 -2.21 -9.00 -7.72
C LYS A 84 -3.60 -8.42 -7.41
N ILE A 85 -4.09 -7.51 -8.26
CA ILE A 85 -5.41 -6.92 -8.11
C ILE A 85 -6.49 -7.99 -8.18
N LYS A 86 -6.36 -8.92 -9.12
CA LYS A 86 -7.28 -10.04 -9.31
C LYS A 86 -7.39 -10.94 -8.08
N VAL A 87 -6.27 -11.31 -7.46
CA VAL A 87 -6.29 -12.10 -6.21
C VAL A 87 -7.05 -11.35 -5.12
N LEU A 88 -6.81 -10.05 -4.94
CA LEU A 88 -7.55 -9.24 -3.96
C LEU A 88 -9.05 -9.16 -4.28
N LEU A 89 -9.43 -9.05 -5.55
CA LEU A 89 -10.83 -9.06 -5.97
C LEU A 89 -11.49 -10.41 -5.67
N GLN A 90 -10.83 -11.52 -6.00
CA GLN A 90 -11.33 -12.88 -5.72
C GLN A 90 -11.50 -13.13 -4.21
N MET A 91 -10.52 -12.74 -3.39
CA MET A 91 -10.64 -12.81 -1.93
C MET A 91 -11.80 -11.96 -1.42
N SER A 92 -11.97 -10.75 -1.96
CA SER A 92 -13.06 -9.87 -1.57
C SER A 92 -14.43 -10.49 -1.87
N LEU A 93 -14.58 -11.19 -2.99
CA LEU A 93 -15.82 -11.86 -3.37
C LEU A 93 -16.22 -12.93 -2.35
N VAL A 94 -15.25 -13.76 -1.95
CA VAL A 94 -15.45 -14.78 -0.93
C VAL A 94 -15.87 -14.15 0.40
N LEU A 95 -15.22 -13.06 0.81
CA LEU A 95 -15.54 -12.35 2.04
C LEU A 95 -16.92 -11.69 1.98
N ILE A 96 -17.32 -11.10 0.85
CA ILE A 96 -18.67 -10.54 0.66
C ILE A 96 -19.71 -11.64 0.85
N TYR A 97 -19.52 -12.79 0.21
CA TYR A 97 -20.46 -13.90 0.31
C TYR A 97 -20.59 -14.44 1.74
N GLY A 98 -19.46 -14.61 2.43
CA GLY A 98 -19.42 -15.17 3.78
C GLY A 98 -19.90 -14.19 4.87
N SER A 99 -19.51 -12.91 4.77
CA SER A 99 -19.83 -11.89 5.77
C SER A 99 -21.16 -11.18 5.53
N ARG A 100 -21.59 -11.08 4.26
CA ARG A 100 -22.68 -10.19 3.81
C ARG A 100 -22.45 -8.73 4.16
N GLN A 101 -21.18 -8.31 4.21
CA GLN A 101 -20.77 -6.94 4.54
C GLN A 101 -19.92 -6.33 3.43
N LYS A 102 -19.84 -4.99 3.42
CA LYS A 102 -18.97 -4.24 2.52
C LYS A 102 -17.50 -4.62 2.79
N ILE A 103 -16.71 -4.77 1.73
CA ILE A 103 -15.25 -4.99 1.83
C ILE A 103 -14.50 -3.75 1.37
N VAL A 104 -13.68 -3.18 2.25
CA VAL A 104 -12.72 -2.11 1.98
C VAL A 104 -11.41 -2.76 1.51
N ARG A 105 -11.03 -2.54 0.26
CA ARG A 105 -9.88 -3.21 -0.38
C ARG A 105 -8.66 -2.31 -0.35
N ILE A 106 -7.57 -2.78 0.27
CA ILE A 106 -6.33 -2.05 0.42
C ILE A 106 -5.16 -2.90 -0.08
N GLY A 107 -4.56 -2.53 -1.22
CA GLY A 107 -3.38 -3.20 -1.75
C GLY A 107 -2.10 -2.79 -1.02
N ARG A 108 -1.24 -3.75 -0.71
CA ARG A 108 0.19 -3.53 -0.44
C ARG A 108 0.90 -3.43 -1.80
N ILE A 109 0.72 -2.29 -2.46
CA ILE A 109 1.09 -2.07 -3.87
C ILE A 109 1.33 -0.59 -4.12
N ALA A 110 2.14 -0.28 -5.14
CA ALA A 110 2.51 1.08 -5.54
C ALA A 110 3.23 1.86 -4.43
N GLY A 111 4.15 1.21 -3.71
CA GLY A 111 4.98 1.90 -2.71
C GLY A 111 5.66 1.01 -1.68
N GLN A 112 5.37 -0.29 -1.66
CA GLN A 112 5.89 -1.25 -0.68
C GLN A 112 7.32 -1.73 -1.03
N TYR A 113 8.20 -0.78 -1.36
CA TYR A 113 9.56 -1.02 -1.85
C TYR A 113 10.63 -0.97 -0.75
N ALA A 114 10.26 -0.78 0.52
CA ALA A 114 11.20 -0.74 1.64
C ALA A 114 10.85 -1.82 2.68
N LYS A 115 11.88 -2.44 3.27
CA LYS A 115 11.73 -3.48 4.29
C LYS A 115 12.69 -3.29 5.46
N PRO A 116 12.22 -3.46 6.71
CA PRO A 116 13.10 -3.44 7.87
C PRO A 116 13.91 -4.74 7.93
N ARG A 117 15.11 -4.69 8.54
CA ARG A 117 15.99 -5.85 8.68
C ARG A 117 16.40 -6.06 10.14
N SER A 118 16.50 -7.33 10.54
CA SER A 118 17.00 -7.69 11.87
C SER A 118 18.50 -7.39 12.04
N SER A 119 19.27 -7.40 10.94
CA SER A 119 20.69 -7.03 10.90
C SER A 119 20.92 -5.97 9.83
N SER A 120 21.84 -5.04 10.07
CA SER A 120 22.26 -4.04 9.08
C SER A 120 23.13 -4.62 7.98
N THR A 121 23.80 -5.74 8.23
CA THR A 121 24.70 -6.42 7.30
C THR A 121 24.26 -7.86 7.03
N GLU A 122 24.74 -8.41 5.93
CA GLU A 122 24.57 -9.79 5.49
C GLU A 122 25.92 -10.34 5.06
N SER A 123 26.26 -11.55 5.51
CA SER A 123 27.53 -12.21 5.18
C SER A 123 27.28 -13.46 4.35
N ARG A 124 27.99 -13.62 3.22
CA ARG A 124 27.99 -14.79 2.36
C ARG A 124 29.40 -15.05 1.85
N ASP A 125 29.84 -16.31 1.86
CA ASP A 125 31.14 -16.74 1.31
C ASP A 125 32.35 -15.89 1.78
N GLY A 126 32.35 -15.51 3.07
CA GLY A 126 33.42 -14.71 3.68
C GLY A 126 33.34 -13.20 3.42
N GLN A 127 32.43 -12.73 2.57
CA GLN A 127 32.18 -11.31 2.33
C GLN A 127 31.01 -10.80 3.19
N THR A 128 31.12 -9.59 3.74
CA THR A 128 30.05 -8.92 4.49
C THR A 128 29.64 -7.62 3.79
N LEU A 129 28.36 -7.50 3.46
CA LEU A 129 27.78 -6.35 2.75
C LEU A 129 26.57 -5.79 3.51
N PRO A 130 26.12 -4.56 3.23
CA PRO A 130 24.83 -4.07 3.71
C PRO A 130 23.70 -5.05 3.34
N SER A 131 22.77 -5.23 4.26
CA SER A 131 21.56 -6.02 4.00
C SER A 131 20.72 -5.36 2.91
N TYR A 132 20.13 -6.17 2.02
CA TYR A 132 19.10 -5.69 1.09
C TYR A 132 17.89 -5.14 1.86
N ARG A 133 17.54 -3.88 1.67
CA ARG A 133 16.49 -3.15 2.41
C ARG A 133 15.26 -2.82 1.54
N GLY A 134 15.16 -3.42 0.36
CA GLY A 134 14.08 -3.17 -0.58
C GLY A 134 14.55 -2.22 -1.69
N ASP A 135 13.95 -2.33 -2.87
CA ASP A 135 14.36 -1.62 -4.09
C ASP A 135 14.27 -0.09 -3.97
N LEU A 136 13.60 0.44 -2.94
CA LEU A 136 13.64 1.88 -2.61
C LEU A 136 15.01 2.35 -2.09
N ILE A 137 15.84 1.42 -1.61
CA ILE A 137 17.09 1.71 -0.88
C ILE A 137 18.30 1.15 -1.62
N ASN A 138 18.29 -0.14 -1.94
CA ASN A 138 19.37 -0.83 -2.62
C ASN A 138 18.82 -2.08 -3.34
N HIS A 139 19.66 -2.79 -4.08
CA HIS A 139 19.23 -3.92 -4.90
C HIS A 139 19.45 -5.28 -4.21
N SER A 140 18.65 -6.27 -4.61
CA SER A 140 18.71 -7.64 -4.07
C SER A 140 20.05 -8.38 -4.30
N PRO A 141 20.69 -8.32 -5.50
CA PRO A 141 21.92 -9.06 -5.78
C PRO A 141 23.03 -8.78 -4.76
N PHE A 142 23.78 -9.82 -4.38
CA PHE A 142 24.81 -9.74 -3.35
C PHE A 142 26.16 -9.31 -3.94
N SER A 143 26.36 -8.01 -4.10
CA SER A 143 27.65 -7.42 -4.50
C SER A 143 27.77 -5.99 -3.97
N HIS A 144 29.00 -5.45 -3.90
CA HIS A 144 29.25 -4.10 -3.38
C HIS A 144 28.42 -3.02 -4.09
N SER A 145 28.36 -3.04 -5.42
CA SER A 145 27.62 -2.05 -6.19
C SER A 145 26.11 -2.12 -5.94
N HIS A 146 25.54 -3.32 -5.88
CA HIS A 146 24.10 -3.51 -5.68
C HIS A 146 23.65 -3.23 -4.24
N ARG A 147 24.54 -3.40 -3.24
CA ARG A 147 24.21 -3.18 -1.82
C ARG A 147 24.46 -1.77 -1.33
N ARG A 148 25.07 -0.89 -2.14
CA ARG A 148 25.16 0.55 -1.88
C ARG A 148 23.74 1.15 -1.81
N ASN A 149 23.50 1.98 -0.81
CA ASN A 149 22.23 2.70 -0.71
C ASN A 149 22.25 3.86 -1.71
N ASP A 150 21.32 3.87 -2.66
CA ASP A 150 21.31 4.81 -3.78
C ASP A 150 20.09 5.74 -3.68
N PRO A 151 20.29 7.05 -3.42
CA PRO A 151 19.18 8.00 -3.32
C PRO A 151 18.33 8.07 -4.60
N GLN A 152 18.88 7.80 -5.78
CA GLN A 152 18.14 7.84 -7.05
C GLN A 152 16.98 6.83 -7.07
N LEU A 153 17.10 5.74 -6.30
CA LEU A 153 16.05 4.74 -6.17
C LEU A 153 14.78 5.29 -5.52
N LEU A 154 14.85 6.40 -4.77
CA LEU A 154 13.67 7.11 -4.27
C LEU A 154 12.82 7.66 -5.42
N LEU A 155 13.45 8.24 -6.45
CA LEU A 155 12.74 8.73 -7.64
C LEU A 155 12.18 7.56 -8.45
N ARG A 156 12.97 6.50 -8.62
CA ARG A 156 12.52 5.29 -9.33
C ARG A 156 11.33 4.63 -8.63
N GLY A 157 11.36 4.54 -7.30
CA GLY A 157 10.24 4.04 -6.51
C GLY A 157 8.98 4.87 -6.69
N TYR A 158 9.10 6.20 -6.67
CA TYR A 158 7.97 7.09 -6.96
C TYR A 158 7.42 6.89 -8.39
N GLU A 159 8.29 6.82 -9.40
CA GLU A 159 7.88 6.61 -10.79
C GLU A 159 7.12 5.28 -10.97
N ARG A 160 7.64 4.19 -10.38
CA ARG A 160 7.01 2.86 -10.41
C ARG A 160 5.67 2.85 -9.67
N ALA A 161 5.60 3.50 -8.52
CA ALA A 161 4.35 3.70 -7.80
C ALA A 161 3.32 4.48 -8.63
N ALA A 162 3.71 5.56 -9.28
CA ALA A 162 2.83 6.38 -10.11
C ALA A 162 2.26 5.60 -11.31
N VAL A 163 3.12 4.88 -12.05
CA VAL A 163 2.69 4.07 -13.20
C VAL A 163 1.78 2.91 -12.75
N THR A 164 2.14 2.23 -11.66
CA THR A 164 1.35 1.15 -11.08
C THR A 164 -0.04 1.64 -10.67
N LEU A 165 -0.11 2.74 -9.93
CA LEU A 165 -1.37 3.32 -9.48
C LEU A 165 -2.24 3.81 -10.65
N ASN A 166 -1.62 4.42 -11.67
CA ASN A 166 -2.33 4.81 -12.88
C ASN A 166 -2.95 3.60 -13.59
N PHE A 167 -2.19 2.50 -13.71
CA PHE A 167 -2.69 1.27 -14.30
C PHE A 167 -3.83 0.65 -13.49
N ILE A 168 -3.72 0.62 -12.15
CA ILE A 168 -4.80 0.15 -11.25
C ILE A 168 -6.08 0.98 -11.46
N ARG A 169 -5.95 2.32 -11.51
CA ARG A 169 -7.10 3.21 -11.76
C ARG A 169 -7.76 2.90 -13.11
N ALA A 170 -6.97 2.68 -14.16
CA ALA A 170 -7.47 2.30 -15.47
C ALA A 170 -8.19 0.94 -15.46
N LEU A 171 -7.64 -0.06 -14.75
CA LEU A 171 -8.31 -1.36 -14.58
C LEU A 171 -9.64 -1.24 -13.84
N SER A 172 -9.68 -0.46 -12.75
CA SER A 172 -10.90 -0.22 -11.97
C SER A 172 -12.01 0.46 -12.78
N GLU A 173 -11.66 1.30 -13.76
CA GLU A 173 -12.63 1.97 -14.64
C GLU A 173 -13.00 1.16 -15.88
N GLY A 174 -12.07 0.34 -16.39
CA GLY A 174 -12.24 -0.47 -17.61
C GLY A 174 -13.05 -1.75 -17.43
N GLY A 175 -13.73 -1.95 -16.30
CA GLY A 175 -14.54 -3.15 -16.04
C GLY A 175 -13.73 -4.41 -15.68
N PHE A 176 -12.43 -4.30 -15.41
CA PHE A 176 -11.62 -5.44 -14.95
C PHE A 176 -12.17 -6.04 -13.65
N ALA A 177 -12.71 -5.17 -12.79
CA ALA A 177 -13.30 -5.54 -11.53
C ALA A 177 -14.82 -5.74 -11.62
N ASP A 178 -15.37 -5.88 -12.83
CA ASP A 178 -16.80 -6.03 -13.03
C ASP A 178 -17.29 -7.41 -12.57
N LEU A 179 -18.19 -7.39 -11.59
CA LEU A 179 -18.82 -8.59 -11.03
C LEU A 179 -19.83 -9.24 -11.98
N HIS A 180 -20.23 -8.61 -13.08
CA HIS A 180 -21.07 -9.22 -14.11
C HIS A 180 -20.35 -10.32 -14.89
N HIS A 181 -19.01 -10.26 -14.94
CA HIS A 181 -18.17 -11.19 -15.68
C HIS A 181 -17.10 -11.85 -14.80
N PRO A 182 -17.49 -12.59 -13.76
CA PRO A 182 -16.52 -13.26 -12.89
C PRO A 182 -15.68 -14.32 -13.63
N GLU A 183 -16.12 -14.78 -14.80
CA GLU A 183 -15.33 -15.61 -15.72
C GLU A 183 -14.07 -14.92 -16.24
N ASN A 184 -14.07 -13.58 -16.33
CA ASN A 184 -12.89 -12.80 -16.73
C ASN A 184 -11.77 -12.86 -15.67
N TRP A 185 -12.10 -13.35 -14.47
CA TRP A 185 -11.15 -13.47 -13.37
C TRP A 185 -10.46 -14.83 -13.35
N ASP A 186 -10.21 -15.50 -14.49
CA ASP A 186 -9.46 -16.77 -14.68
C ASP A 186 -9.33 -17.62 -13.40
N LEU A 187 -10.25 -18.57 -13.25
CA LEU A 187 -10.36 -19.45 -12.08
C LEU A 187 -9.44 -20.68 -12.18
N THR A 188 -8.40 -20.66 -13.00
CA THR A 188 -7.47 -21.79 -13.15
C THR A 188 -6.91 -22.27 -11.82
N PHE A 189 -6.60 -21.36 -10.88
CA PHE A 189 -6.11 -21.75 -9.56
C PHE A 189 -7.15 -22.50 -8.70
N VAL A 190 -8.45 -22.29 -8.97
CA VAL A 190 -9.55 -22.98 -8.29
C VAL A 190 -9.83 -24.32 -8.95
N ALA A 191 -9.58 -24.45 -10.25
CA ALA A 191 -9.93 -25.65 -11.02
C ALA A 191 -9.30 -26.94 -10.45
N GLU A 192 -8.10 -26.85 -9.89
CA GLU A 192 -7.37 -27.97 -9.28
C GLU A 192 -7.65 -28.14 -7.77
N SER A 193 -8.47 -27.27 -7.18
CA SER A 193 -8.78 -27.30 -5.74
C SER A 193 -9.96 -28.23 -5.43
N PRO A 194 -9.93 -28.98 -4.31
CA PRO A 194 -11.10 -29.70 -3.79
C PRO A 194 -12.33 -28.80 -3.57
N GLU A 195 -12.11 -27.49 -3.36
CA GLU A 195 -13.18 -26.51 -3.12
C GLU A 195 -13.76 -25.91 -4.42
N CYS A 196 -13.34 -26.39 -5.59
CA CYS A 196 -13.72 -25.84 -6.89
C CYS A 196 -15.23 -25.69 -7.07
N GLU A 197 -15.97 -26.77 -6.79
CA GLU A 197 -17.43 -26.74 -6.92
C GLU A 197 -18.08 -25.74 -5.96
N ARG A 198 -17.58 -25.65 -4.72
CA ARG A 198 -18.10 -24.72 -3.71
C ARG A 198 -17.87 -23.28 -4.14
N TYR A 199 -16.69 -22.97 -4.66
CA TYR A 199 -16.36 -21.66 -5.19
C TYR A 199 -17.24 -21.31 -6.41
N ASN A 200 -17.40 -22.23 -7.36
CA ASN A 200 -18.23 -22.00 -8.55
C ASN A 200 -19.70 -21.77 -8.19
N ARG A 201 -20.26 -22.53 -7.23
CA ARG A 201 -21.62 -22.30 -6.72
C ARG A 201 -21.77 -20.91 -6.11
N MET A 202 -20.77 -20.44 -5.37
CA MET A 202 -20.76 -19.11 -4.78
C MET A 202 -20.75 -18.02 -5.87
N VAL A 203 -19.88 -18.13 -6.86
CA VAL A 203 -19.80 -17.17 -7.98
C VAL A 203 -21.13 -17.13 -8.76
N GLN A 204 -21.72 -18.29 -9.06
CA GLN A 204 -23.01 -18.36 -9.72
C GLN A 204 -24.12 -17.68 -8.91
N SER A 205 -24.18 -17.94 -7.60
CA SER A 205 -25.17 -17.33 -6.70
C SER A 205 -25.05 -15.81 -6.66
N LEU A 206 -23.83 -15.27 -6.68
CA LEU A 206 -23.60 -13.82 -6.73
C LEU A 206 -24.01 -13.23 -8.08
N GLY A 207 -23.71 -13.92 -9.18
CA GLY A 207 -24.17 -13.51 -10.51
C GLY A 207 -25.69 -13.50 -10.63
N ASP A 208 -26.38 -14.50 -10.08
CA ASP A 208 -27.85 -14.56 -10.04
C ASP A 208 -28.45 -13.41 -9.21
N ALA A 209 -27.85 -13.12 -8.05
CA ALA A 209 -28.29 -12.01 -7.20
C ALA A 209 -28.14 -10.65 -7.91
N LEU A 210 -27.02 -10.42 -8.61
CA LEU A 210 -26.81 -9.20 -9.39
C LEU A 210 -27.87 -9.04 -10.49
N ARG A 211 -28.09 -10.10 -11.30
CA ARG A 211 -29.14 -10.10 -12.33
C ARG A 211 -30.53 -9.82 -11.76
N PHE A 212 -30.84 -10.37 -10.58
CA PHE A 212 -32.11 -10.11 -9.91
C PHE A 212 -32.24 -8.62 -9.54
N ILE A 213 -31.23 -8.03 -8.90
CA ILE A 213 -31.27 -6.60 -8.51
C ILE A 213 -31.41 -5.72 -9.76
N GLU A 214 -30.71 -6.03 -10.85
CA GLU A 214 -30.82 -5.28 -12.10
C GLU A 214 -32.22 -5.37 -12.75
N SER A 215 -32.92 -6.50 -12.58
CA SER A 215 -34.28 -6.66 -13.12
C SER A 215 -35.34 -5.82 -12.41
N ILE A 216 -35.07 -5.37 -11.18
CA ILE A 216 -35.97 -4.55 -10.36
C ILE A 216 -35.49 -3.09 -10.23
N ALA A 217 -34.22 -2.82 -10.49
CA ALA A 217 -33.64 -1.49 -10.35
C ALA A 217 -34.10 -0.57 -11.49
N PRO A 218 -34.43 0.71 -11.21
CA PRO A 218 -34.90 1.66 -12.22
C PRO A 218 -33.80 2.17 -13.17
N GLY A 219 -32.57 1.63 -13.10
CA GLY A 219 -31.44 2.03 -13.93
C GLY A 219 -30.19 1.17 -13.69
N PRO A 220 -29.14 1.33 -14.53
CA PRO A 220 -27.90 0.57 -14.40
C PRO A 220 -27.23 0.85 -13.05
N LEU A 221 -26.83 -0.21 -12.35
CA LEU A 221 -26.16 -0.13 -11.06
C LEU A 221 -24.69 0.25 -11.26
N THR A 222 -24.43 1.49 -11.68
CA THR A 222 -23.08 2.00 -11.97
C THR A 222 -22.13 1.91 -10.77
N GLU A 223 -22.66 1.94 -9.55
CA GLU A 223 -21.88 1.73 -8.32
C GLU A 223 -21.36 0.30 -8.18
N LEU A 224 -22.01 -0.70 -8.79
CA LEU A 224 -21.55 -2.09 -8.80
C LEU A 224 -20.47 -2.35 -9.86
N ARG A 225 -20.28 -1.42 -10.80
CA ARG A 225 -19.27 -1.52 -11.87
C ARG A 225 -17.91 -0.96 -11.47
N ARG A 226 -17.85 -0.14 -10.42
CA ARG A 226 -16.60 0.47 -9.96
C ARG A 226 -16.15 -0.17 -8.66
N VAL A 227 -14.95 -0.74 -8.66
CA VAL A 227 -14.33 -1.22 -7.44
C VAL A 227 -13.31 -0.20 -6.96
N ASP A 228 -13.60 0.40 -5.80
CA ASP A 228 -12.65 1.24 -5.08
C ASP A 228 -11.48 0.39 -4.60
N PHE A 229 -10.27 0.86 -4.91
CA PHE A 229 -9.02 0.21 -4.54
C PHE A 229 -8.08 1.25 -3.93
N PHE A 230 -7.67 1.01 -2.70
CA PHE A 230 -6.71 1.85 -1.99
C PHE A 230 -5.32 1.21 -1.97
N THR A 231 -4.30 2.02 -1.74
CA THR A 231 -2.89 1.58 -1.64
C THR A 231 -2.36 1.78 -0.23
N SER A 232 -1.37 0.97 0.12
CA SER A 232 -0.72 0.99 1.43
C SER A 232 0.73 0.56 1.32
N HIS A 233 1.57 1.09 2.21
CA HIS A 233 2.93 0.63 2.41
C HIS A 233 3.42 0.95 3.83
N GLU A 234 4.50 0.29 4.26
CA GLU A 234 5.17 0.62 5.51
C GLU A 234 5.88 1.96 5.34
N ALA A 235 5.53 2.95 6.15
CA ALA A 235 6.15 4.28 6.13
C ALA A 235 7.55 4.22 6.75
N LEU A 236 8.47 3.47 6.14
CA LEU A 236 9.75 3.08 6.71
C LEU A 236 10.85 4.11 6.43
N HIS A 237 10.94 4.60 5.19
CA HIS A 237 11.98 5.53 4.76
C HIS A 237 11.56 6.98 5.03
N LEU A 238 11.89 7.51 6.21
CA LEU A 238 11.30 8.75 6.74
C LEU A 238 11.52 9.98 5.85
N HIS A 239 12.68 10.07 5.21
CA HIS A 239 12.94 11.14 4.25
C HIS A 239 12.02 11.10 3.02
N TYR A 240 11.68 9.89 2.56
CA TYR A 240 10.80 9.68 1.41
C TYR A 240 9.36 10.04 1.78
N GLU A 241 8.90 9.53 2.93
CA GLU A 241 7.58 9.84 3.47
C GLU A 241 7.41 11.34 3.78
N GLN A 242 8.43 11.99 4.34
CA GLN A 242 8.42 13.45 4.55
C GLN A 242 8.26 14.19 3.23
N ALA A 243 9.00 13.81 2.18
CA ALA A 243 8.95 14.50 0.88
C ALA A 243 7.56 14.38 0.19
N LEU A 244 6.82 13.32 0.51
CA LEU A 244 5.45 13.09 0.04
C LEU A 244 4.39 13.61 1.02
N THR A 245 4.79 14.13 2.18
CA THR A 245 3.89 14.73 3.18
C THR A 245 3.72 16.22 2.93
N ARG A 246 2.50 16.65 2.63
CA ARG A 246 2.20 18.05 2.25
C ARG A 246 0.88 18.51 2.85
N LEU A 247 0.74 19.83 2.96
CA LEU A 247 -0.55 20.44 3.27
C LEU A 247 -1.52 20.20 2.10
N SER A 248 -2.76 19.85 2.41
CA SER A 248 -3.84 19.80 1.42
C SER A 248 -3.95 21.14 0.68
N VAL A 249 -4.28 21.09 -0.62
CA VAL A 249 -4.52 22.30 -1.44
C VAL A 249 -5.63 23.17 -0.84
N ARG A 250 -6.56 22.58 -0.09
CA ARG A 250 -7.64 23.28 0.62
C ARG A 250 -7.25 23.77 2.03
N GLY A 251 -6.01 23.54 2.47
CA GLY A 251 -5.52 23.93 3.79
C GLY A 251 -6.11 23.13 4.96
N THR A 252 -6.77 21.99 4.69
CA THR A 252 -7.53 21.21 5.70
C THR A 252 -6.67 20.33 6.62
N GLY A 253 -5.35 20.37 6.45
CA GLY A 253 -4.37 19.63 7.25
C GLY A 253 -3.32 18.93 6.39
N TRP A 254 -2.41 18.24 7.06
CA TRP A 254 -1.30 17.53 6.42
C TRP A 254 -1.70 16.10 6.07
N TYR A 255 -1.26 15.65 4.90
CA TYR A 255 -1.49 14.30 4.40
C TYR A 255 -0.16 13.77 3.88
N ASN A 256 0.10 12.49 4.12
CA ASN A 256 1.09 11.77 3.35
C ASN A 256 0.43 11.33 2.03
N PHE A 257 0.86 11.94 0.93
CA PHE A 257 0.32 11.69 -0.40
C PHE A 257 1.07 10.58 -1.15
N GLY A 258 1.97 9.87 -0.49
CA GLY A 258 2.63 8.69 -1.03
C GLY A 258 1.71 7.48 -1.10
N THR A 259 0.71 7.40 -0.23
CA THR A 259 -0.23 6.27 -0.19
C THR A 259 -1.50 6.62 0.57
N HIS A 260 -2.55 5.82 0.41
CA HIS A 260 -3.79 6.04 1.15
C HIS A 260 -3.64 5.65 2.62
N PHE A 261 -3.01 4.51 2.88
CA PHE A 261 -2.91 3.88 4.19
C PHE A 261 -1.46 3.50 4.55
N PRO A 262 -0.67 4.41 5.13
CA PRO A 262 0.64 4.06 5.64
C PRO A 262 0.53 3.28 6.97
N TRP A 263 1.46 2.35 7.22
CA TRP A 263 1.59 1.72 8.54
C TRP A 263 2.99 1.84 9.14
N ILE A 264 3.05 1.71 10.47
CA ILE A 264 4.30 1.61 11.24
C ILE A 264 4.58 0.13 11.56
N GLY A 265 5.77 -0.34 11.18
CA GLY A 265 6.20 -1.70 11.44
C GLY A 265 6.57 -1.97 12.90
N GLU A 266 6.66 -3.26 13.25
CA GLU A 266 6.98 -3.73 14.60
C GLU A 266 8.33 -3.19 15.12
N ARG A 267 9.31 -3.01 14.23
CA ARG A 267 10.67 -2.56 14.57
C ARG A 267 10.81 -1.04 14.64
N THR A 268 9.74 -0.31 14.32
CA THR A 268 9.74 1.15 14.19
C THR A 268 8.61 1.82 14.97
N ARG A 269 7.81 1.06 15.75
CA ARG A 269 6.66 1.56 16.53
C ARG A 269 6.98 2.12 17.92
N ALA A 270 8.23 2.54 18.17
CA ALA A 270 8.59 3.16 19.44
C ALA A 270 7.75 4.44 19.63
N ILE A 271 7.08 4.57 20.79
CA ILE A 271 6.12 5.66 21.05
C ILE A 271 6.75 7.05 20.89
N SER A 272 8.00 7.21 21.35
CA SER A 272 8.80 8.44 21.19
C SER A 272 9.69 8.44 19.95
N GLY A 273 9.50 7.45 19.06
CA GLY A 273 10.31 7.26 17.86
C GLY A 273 9.87 8.14 16.69
N ALA A 274 10.78 8.32 15.73
CA ALA A 274 10.59 9.20 14.59
C ALA A 274 9.42 8.81 13.68
N HIS A 275 9.16 7.51 13.49
CA HIS A 275 8.03 7.03 12.68
C HIS A 275 6.67 7.44 13.25
N VAL A 276 6.52 7.33 14.57
CA VAL A 276 5.31 7.77 15.28
C VAL A 276 5.19 9.30 15.20
N GLU A 277 6.28 10.04 15.42
CA GLU A 277 6.26 11.51 15.32
C GLU A 277 5.88 12.01 13.92
N LEU A 278 6.43 11.41 12.85
CA LEU A 278 6.07 11.80 11.49
C LEU A 278 4.58 11.55 11.23
N LEU A 279 4.07 10.37 11.56
CA LEU A 279 2.69 10.02 11.22
C LEU A 279 1.64 10.60 12.18
N ARG A 280 1.98 11.06 13.40
CA ARG A 280 0.94 11.61 14.33
C ARG A 280 0.23 12.84 13.79
N GLY A 281 0.85 13.59 12.87
CA GLY A 281 0.29 14.83 12.33
C GLY A 281 -0.33 14.70 10.94
N VAL A 282 -0.29 13.51 10.31
CA VAL A 282 -0.97 13.29 9.03
C VAL A 282 -2.42 12.83 9.24
N ARG A 283 -3.29 13.17 8.28
CA ARG A 283 -4.72 12.83 8.35
C ARG A 283 -5.08 11.46 7.81
N ASN A 284 -4.13 10.77 7.17
CA ASN A 284 -4.29 9.40 6.69
C ASN A 284 -4.84 8.50 7.80
N PRO A 285 -5.71 7.53 7.49
CA PRO A 285 -5.87 6.38 8.38
C PRO A 285 -4.52 5.66 8.48
N LEU A 286 -4.18 5.20 9.68
CA LEU A 286 -2.86 4.65 9.97
C LEU A 286 -2.97 3.20 10.46
N GLY A 287 -2.00 2.38 10.09
CA GLY A 287 -1.77 1.07 10.70
C GLY A 287 -0.60 1.10 11.68
N ILE A 288 -0.68 0.30 12.74
CA ILE A 288 0.46 -0.01 13.62
C ILE A 288 0.50 -1.52 13.78
N LYS A 289 1.64 -2.16 13.47
CA LYS A 289 1.83 -3.58 13.77
C LYS A 289 1.93 -3.77 15.28
N VAL A 290 1.18 -4.72 15.82
CA VAL A 290 1.18 -5.06 17.25
C VAL A 290 1.65 -6.50 17.38
N GLY A 291 2.94 -6.67 17.69
CA GLY A 291 3.54 -7.98 17.93
C GLY A 291 3.38 -8.48 19.38
N PRO A 292 3.91 -9.68 19.69
CA PRO A 292 3.76 -10.33 21.00
C PRO A 292 4.36 -9.57 22.20
N THR A 293 5.21 -8.56 21.94
CA THR A 293 5.86 -7.74 22.97
C THR A 293 5.06 -6.48 23.31
N ALA A 294 3.91 -6.27 22.67
CA ALA A 294 3.06 -5.13 22.99
C ALA A 294 2.39 -5.31 24.36
N ILE A 295 2.35 -4.22 25.12
CA ILE A 295 1.62 -4.13 26.38
C ILE A 295 0.32 -3.35 26.15
N ALA A 296 -0.73 -3.74 26.87
CA ALA A 296 -2.06 -3.11 26.84
C ALA A 296 -2.05 -1.74 27.51
#